data_AF-A0A925B8C7-F1
#
_entry.id   AF-A0A925B8C7-F1
#
_cell.length_a   1.000
_cell.length_b   1.000
_cell.length_c   1.000
_cell.angle_alpha   90.00
_cell.angle_beta   90.00
_cell.angle_gamma   90.00
#
_symmetry.space_group_name_H-M   'P 1'
#
loop_
_entity.id
_entity.type
_entity.pdbx_description
1 polymer ?
#
loop_
_entity_poly.entity_id
_entity_poly.type
_entity_poly.pdbx_seq_one_letter_code
_entity_poly.pdbx_strand_id
1 'polypeptide(L)'
;PLSLQFPLMLGLMGLGVAPLALLPYSWAFAGWCLVAGIAMAPALIMQSMLVAGNSRPEYATEAFTWASTGLLAGVGLGLIAGGALLEHANSQAVFLAAAALSIAAALLALLLVRNRPVLEVQGR
;
A
#
# COMPACT_ATOMS: atom_id res chain seq x y z
N PRO A 1 -8.30 10.46 -12.20
CA PRO A 1 -8.82 10.69 -10.83
C PRO A 1 -7.91 10.00 -9.80
N LEU A 2 -7.71 10.60 -8.63
CA LEU A 2 -6.81 10.07 -7.58
C LEU A 2 -7.16 8.63 -7.17
N SER A 3 -8.44 8.28 -7.19
CA SER A 3 -8.95 6.92 -6.92
C SER A 3 -8.42 5.85 -7.87
N LEU A 4 -8.11 6.19 -9.14
CA LEU A 4 -7.51 5.24 -10.09
C LEU A 4 -5.97 5.26 -10.05
N GLN A 5 -5.36 6.36 -9.62
CA GLN A 5 -3.91 6.46 -9.49
C GLN A 5 -3.40 5.71 -8.27
N PHE A 6 -4.17 5.66 -7.18
CA PHE A 6 -3.78 4.95 -5.97
C PHE A 6 -3.57 3.43 -6.17
N PRO A 7 -4.48 2.68 -6.82
CA PRO A 7 -4.23 1.29 -7.21
C PRO A 7 -2.95 1.11 -8.05
N LEU A 8 -2.71 2.02 -8.99
CA LEU A 8 -1.50 1.97 -9.83
C LEU A 8 -0.24 2.14 -8.98
N MET A 9 -0.23 3.08 -8.03
CA MET A 9 0.93 3.29 -7.14
C MET A 9 1.15 2.11 -6.20
N LEU A 10 0.10 1.48 -5.68
CA LEU A 10 0.21 0.24 -4.90
C LEU A 10 0.80 -0.91 -5.74
N GLY A 11 0.38 -1.03 -6.99
CA GLY A 11 0.95 -1.99 -7.93
C GLY A 11 2.43 -1.73 -8.20
N LEU A 12 2.81 -0.48 -8.44
CA LEU A 12 4.22 -0.08 -8.62
C LEU A 12 5.05 -0.33 -7.37
N MET A 13 4.50 -0.11 -6.17
CA MET A 13 5.17 -0.44 -4.91
C MET A 13 5.44 -1.95 -4.82
N GLY A 14 4.45 -2.79 -5.13
CA GLY A 14 4.63 -4.25 -5.16
C GLY A 14 5.67 -4.69 -6.19
N LEU A 15 5.63 -4.11 -7.39
CA LEU A 15 6.63 -4.35 -8.44
C LEU A 15 8.03 -3.85 -8.06
N GLY A 16 8.13 -2.76 -7.29
CA GLY A 16 9.41 -2.23 -6.79
C GLY A 16 10.04 -3.13 -5.73
N VAL A 17 9.23 -3.81 -4.93
CA VAL A 17 9.68 -4.75 -3.89
C VAL A 17 10.06 -6.11 -4.46
N ALA A 18 9.40 -6.59 -5.51
CA ALA A 18 9.63 -7.94 -6.06
C ALA A 18 11.11 -8.25 -6.43
N PRO A 19 11.89 -7.33 -7.05
CA PRO A 19 13.29 -7.58 -7.36
C PRO A 19 14.19 -7.80 -6.14
N LEU A 20 13.80 -7.31 -4.94
CA LEU A 20 14.57 -7.53 -3.71
C LEU A 20 14.69 -9.01 -3.35
N ALA A 21 13.74 -9.86 -3.80
CA ALA A 21 13.83 -11.31 -3.63
C ALA A 21 14.99 -11.95 -4.41
N LEU A 22 15.43 -11.31 -5.50
CA LEU A 22 16.37 -11.89 -6.46
C LEU A 22 17.77 -11.27 -6.38
N LEU A 23 18.00 -10.26 -5.54
CA LEU A 23 19.26 -9.54 -5.45
C LEU A 23 20.22 -10.21 -4.44
N PRO A 24 21.29 -10.90 -4.89
CA PRO A 24 22.23 -11.56 -3.98
C PRO A 24 23.31 -10.61 -3.42
N TYR A 25 23.50 -9.43 -4.05
CA TYR A 25 24.55 -8.48 -3.70
C TYR A 25 24.07 -7.40 -2.74
N SER A 26 24.69 -7.28 -1.56
CA SER A 26 24.25 -6.37 -0.49
C SER A 26 24.19 -4.89 -0.89
N TRP A 27 25.12 -4.41 -1.73
CA TRP A 27 25.11 -3.03 -2.21
C TRP A 27 24.00 -2.76 -3.24
N ALA A 28 23.75 -3.71 -4.14
CA ALA A 28 22.65 -3.60 -5.09
C ALA A 28 21.29 -3.66 -4.36
N PHE A 29 21.19 -4.51 -3.34
CA PHE A 29 20.04 -4.57 -2.44
C PHE A 29 19.80 -3.23 -1.74
N ALA A 30 20.83 -2.63 -1.13
CA ALA A 30 20.73 -1.34 -0.47
C ALA A 30 20.28 -0.22 -1.43
N GLY A 31 20.86 -0.17 -2.63
CA GLY A 31 20.44 0.79 -3.66
C GLY A 31 18.98 0.58 -4.09
N TRP A 32 18.54 -0.66 -4.22
CA TRP A 32 17.17 -0.98 -4.61
C TRP A 32 16.15 -0.70 -3.51
N CYS A 33 16.53 -0.82 -2.24
CA CYS A 33 15.69 -0.38 -1.11
C CYS A 33 15.35 1.11 -1.18
N LEU A 34 16.28 1.96 -1.64
CA LEU A 34 15.99 3.38 -1.87
C LEU A 34 14.95 3.56 -2.97
N VAL A 35 15.10 2.83 -4.09
CA VAL A 35 14.15 2.89 -5.21
C VAL A 35 12.76 2.41 -4.78
N ALA A 36 12.68 1.31 -4.03
CA ALA A 36 11.44 0.80 -3.47
C ALA A 36 10.79 1.81 -2.51
N GLY A 37 11.58 2.49 -1.67
CA GLY A 37 11.11 3.55 -0.79
C GLY A 37 10.54 4.76 -1.56
N ILE A 38 11.20 5.17 -2.65
CA ILE A 38 10.70 6.24 -3.52
C ILE A 38 9.35 5.85 -4.13
N ALA A 39 9.17 4.59 -4.54
CA ALA A 39 7.91 4.11 -5.08
C ALA A 39 6.77 4.06 -4.03
N MET A 40 7.11 3.88 -2.75
CA MET A 40 6.15 3.86 -1.63
C MET A 40 5.63 5.26 -1.28
N ALA A 41 6.42 6.32 -1.45
CA ALA A 41 6.03 7.68 -1.08
C ALA A 41 4.75 8.20 -1.79
N PRO A 42 4.59 8.06 -3.12
CA PRO A 42 3.35 8.44 -3.81
C PRO A 42 2.11 7.72 -3.28
N ALA A 43 2.22 6.45 -2.89
CA ALA A 43 1.08 5.69 -2.37
C ALA A 43 0.57 6.27 -1.04
N LEU A 44 1.49 6.62 -0.12
CA LEU A 44 1.16 7.27 1.16
C LEU A 44 0.57 8.66 0.96
N ILE A 45 1.13 9.46 0.03
CA ILE A 45 0.59 10.78 -0.28
C ILE A 45 -0.85 10.66 -0.81
N MET A 46 -1.08 9.77 -1.77
CA MET A 46 -2.42 9.55 -2.33
C MET A 46 -3.40 9.00 -1.29
N GLN A 47 -2.97 8.14 -0.38
CA GLN A 47 -3.79 7.69 0.76
C GLN A 47 -4.27 8.90 1.59
N SER A 48 -3.36 9.78 2.01
CA SER A 48 -3.71 10.97 2.79
C SER A 48 -4.65 11.91 2.04
N MET A 49 -4.41 12.10 0.73
CA MET A 49 -5.30 12.92 -0.12
C MET A 49 -6.68 12.30 -0.28
N LEU A 50 -6.77 10.97 -0.37
CA LEU A 50 -8.06 10.26 -0.43
C LEU A 50 -8.82 10.34 0.90
N VAL A 51 -8.13 10.26 2.03
CA VAL A 51 -8.75 10.45 3.36
C VAL A 51 -9.32 11.87 3.46
N ALA A 52 -8.51 12.89 3.16
CA ALA A 52 -8.96 14.28 3.17
C ALA A 52 -10.14 14.50 2.21
N GLY A 53 -10.03 14.03 0.96
CA GLY A 53 -11.03 14.27 -0.09
C GLY A 53 -12.35 13.53 0.08
N ASN A 54 -12.39 12.42 0.84
CA ASN A 54 -13.64 11.71 1.14
C ASN A 54 -14.24 12.10 2.51
N SER A 55 -13.52 12.86 3.34
CA SER A 55 -14.01 13.31 4.64
C SER A 55 -14.78 14.62 4.51
N ARG A 56 -15.83 14.80 5.34
CA ARG A 56 -16.41 16.13 5.54
C ARG A 56 -15.43 16.96 6.39
N PRO A 57 -15.33 18.29 6.18
CA PRO A 57 -14.38 19.13 6.90
C PRO A 57 -14.48 19.00 8.43
N GLU A 58 -15.69 18.83 8.96
CA GLU A 58 -15.97 18.66 10.39
C GLU A 58 -15.41 17.37 11.00
N TYR A 59 -15.23 16.32 10.19
CA TYR A 59 -14.77 14.99 10.63
C TYR A 59 -13.38 14.62 10.10
N ALA A 60 -12.64 15.59 9.53
CA ALA A 60 -11.33 15.33 8.92
C ALA A 60 -10.34 14.73 9.93
N THR A 61 -10.30 15.26 11.16
CA THR A 61 -9.39 14.77 12.22
C THR A 61 -9.70 13.34 12.62
N GLU A 62 -10.98 12.98 12.76
CA GLU A 62 -11.40 11.61 13.08
C GLU A 62 -11.05 10.66 11.93
N ALA A 63 -11.32 11.06 10.68
CA ALA A 63 -11.00 10.27 9.50
C ALA A 63 -9.50 9.97 9.38
N PHE A 64 -8.64 10.97 9.59
CA PHE A 64 -7.19 10.79 9.61
C PHE A 64 -6.71 9.89 10.74
N THR A 65 -7.33 10.01 11.91
CA THR A 65 -6.99 9.17 13.07
C THR A 65 -7.31 7.71 12.78
N TRP A 66 -8.53 7.41 12.32
CA TRP A 66 -8.93 6.04 11.96
C TRP A 66 -8.08 5.46 10.84
N ALA A 67 -7.77 6.26 9.80
CA ALA A 67 -6.88 5.82 8.73
C ALA A 67 -5.47 5.48 9.25
N SER A 68 -4.92 6.31 10.15
CA SER A 68 -3.59 6.08 10.73
C SER A 68 -3.56 4.84 11.62
N THR A 69 -4.60 4.62 12.43
CA THR A 69 -4.74 3.40 13.23
C THR A 69 -4.80 2.17 12.35
N GLY A 70 -5.58 2.19 11.26
CA GLY A 70 -5.65 1.09 10.31
C GLY A 70 -4.31 0.81 9.63
N LEU A 71 -3.59 1.86 9.21
CA LEU A 71 -2.26 1.74 8.62
C LEU A 71 -1.27 1.11 9.59
N LEU A 72 -1.17 1.62 10.82
CA LEU A 72 -0.23 1.14 11.83
C LEU A 72 -0.56 -0.29 12.29
N ALA A 73 -1.85 -0.62 12.43
CA ALA A 73 -2.28 -1.99 12.69
C ALA A 73 -1.84 -2.94 11.56
N GLY A 74 -2.01 -2.53 10.31
CA GLY A 74 -1.55 -3.29 9.13
C GLY A 74 -0.02 -3.47 9.12
N VAL A 75 0.74 -2.42 9.43
CA VAL A 75 2.21 -2.49 9.57
C VAL A 75 2.61 -3.49 10.66
N GLY A 76 1.98 -3.42 11.83
CA GLY A 76 2.24 -4.36 12.92
C GLY A 76 1.96 -5.81 12.52
N LEU A 77 0.82 -6.07 11.88
CA LEU A 77 0.51 -7.40 11.35
C LEU A 77 1.53 -7.87 10.31
N GLY A 78 1.99 -6.97 9.43
CA GLY A 78 3.02 -7.24 8.45
C GLY A 78 4.36 -7.61 9.07
N LEU A 79 4.77 -6.93 10.15
CA LEU A 79 5.99 -7.25 10.89
C LEU A 79 5.90 -8.62 11.57
N ILE A 80 4.77 -8.94 12.22
CA ILE A 80 4.56 -10.23 12.87
C ILE A 80 4.56 -11.36 11.82
N ALA A 81 3.77 -11.22 10.76
CA ALA A 81 3.67 -12.21 9.70
C ALA A 81 4.98 -12.36 8.92
N GLY A 82 5.67 -11.26 8.64
CA GLY A 82 6.95 -11.24 7.95
C GLY A 82 8.07 -11.89 8.77
N GLY A 83 8.10 -11.63 10.08
CA GLY A 83 9.03 -12.28 11.02
C GLY A 83 8.79 -13.78 11.09
N ALA A 84 7.55 -14.20 11.33
CA ALA A 84 7.18 -15.62 11.35
C ALA A 84 7.49 -16.31 10.00
N LEU A 85 7.24 -15.65 8.87
CA LEU A 85 7.57 -16.18 7.55
C LEU A 85 9.08 -16.29 7.34
N LEU A 86 9.86 -15.33 7.85
CA LEU A 86 11.32 -15.38 7.77
C LEU A 86 11.90 -16.53 8.60
N GLU A 87 11.31 -16.85 9.76
CA GLU A 87 11.74 -17.96 10.62
C GLU A 87 11.51 -19.34 9.98
N HIS A 88 10.41 -19.51 9.26
CA HIS A 88 10.02 -20.81 8.69
C HIS A 88 10.42 -20.99 7.22
N ALA A 89 10.75 -19.90 6.53
CA ALA A 89 11.12 -19.90 5.11
C ALA A 89 12.46 -19.17 4.89
N ASN A 90 12.55 -18.37 3.83
CA ASN A 90 13.73 -17.59 3.48
C ASN A 90 13.36 -16.12 3.25
N SER A 91 14.37 -15.25 3.18
CA SER A 91 14.17 -13.81 2.94
C SER A 91 13.47 -13.54 1.60
N GLN A 92 13.69 -14.37 0.59
CA GLN A 92 13.04 -14.25 -0.72
C GLN A 92 11.52 -14.40 -0.61
N ALA A 93 11.05 -15.37 0.17
CA ALA A 93 9.63 -15.61 0.41
C ALA A 93 8.97 -14.40 1.07
N VAL A 94 9.67 -13.71 1.98
CA VAL A 94 9.15 -12.49 2.63
C VAL A 94 8.96 -11.36 1.62
N PHE A 95 9.94 -11.11 0.75
CA PHE A 95 9.83 -10.07 -0.28
C PHE A 95 8.77 -10.40 -1.33
N LEU A 96 8.67 -11.66 -1.76
CA LEU A 96 7.64 -12.11 -2.69
C LEU A 96 6.23 -12.01 -2.08
N ALA A 97 6.08 -12.38 -0.81
CA ALA A 97 4.81 -12.23 -0.09
C ALA A 97 4.41 -10.75 0.03
N ALA A 98 5.34 -9.86 0.37
CA ALA A 98 5.10 -8.43 0.44
C ALA A 98 4.71 -7.84 -0.93
N ALA A 99 5.38 -8.25 -2.00
CA ALA A 99 5.05 -7.86 -3.37
C ALA A 99 3.65 -8.37 -3.78
N ALA A 100 3.33 -9.64 -3.50
CA ALA A 100 2.05 -10.24 -3.79
C ALA A 100 0.90 -9.56 -3.04
N LEU A 101 1.08 -9.26 -1.74
CA LEU A 101 0.08 -8.55 -0.94
C LEU A 101 -0.14 -7.12 -1.44
N SER A 102 0.92 -6.43 -1.87
CA SER A 102 0.82 -5.08 -2.44
C SER A 102 0.04 -5.07 -3.76
N ILE A 103 0.30 -6.07 -4.63
CA ILE A 103 -0.44 -6.25 -5.88
C ILE A 103 -1.90 -6.65 -5.59
N ALA A 104 -2.15 -7.53 -4.62
CA ALA A 104 -3.51 -7.90 -4.22
C ALA A 104 -4.28 -6.68 -3.68
N ALA A 105 -3.64 -5.82 -2.89
CA ALA A 105 -4.22 -4.56 -2.43
C ALA A 105 -4.53 -3.60 -3.58
N ALA A 106 -3.65 -3.51 -4.57
CA ALA A 106 -3.88 -2.73 -5.79
C ALA A 106 -5.11 -3.23 -6.56
N LEU A 107 -5.22 -4.55 -6.77
CA LEU A 107 -6.36 -5.17 -7.43
C LEU A 107 -7.66 -4.95 -6.64
N LEU A 108 -7.62 -5.13 -5.32
CA LEU A 108 -8.77 -4.87 -4.46
C LEU A 108 -9.21 -3.40 -4.54
N ALA A 109 -8.27 -2.46 -4.47
CA ALA A 109 -8.57 -1.04 -4.60
C ALA A 109 -9.19 -0.71 -5.96
N LEU A 110 -8.68 -1.29 -7.05
CA LEU A 110 -9.25 -1.14 -8.39
C LEU A 110 -10.67 -1.69 -8.48
N LEU A 111 -10.93 -2.87 -7.91
CA LEU A 111 -12.26 -3.49 -7.85
C LEU A 111 -13.24 -2.62 -7.05
N LEU A 112 -12.82 -2.09 -5.91
CA LEU A 112 -13.64 -1.20 -5.08
C LEU A 112 -13.98 0.11 -5.79
N VAL A 113 -13.03 0.68 -6.54
CA VAL A 113 -13.29 1.90 -7.33
C VAL A 113 -14.24 1.62 -8.48
N ARG A 114 -14.09 0.48 -9.16
CA ARG A 114 -14.99 0.06 -10.25
C ARG A 114 -16.42 -0.22 -9.77
N ASN A 115 -16.56 -0.76 -8.56
CA ASN A 115 -17.84 -1.18 -8.01
C ASN A 115 -18.54 -0.11 -7.18
N ARG A 116 -18.02 1.14 -7.14
CA ARG A 116 -18.75 2.23 -6.46
C ARG A 116 -20.08 2.46 -7.18
N PRO A 117 -21.23 2.21 -6.54
CA PRO A 117 -22.52 2.56 -7.13
C PRO A 117 -22.52 4.08 -7.34
N VAL A 118 -22.97 4.52 -8.51
CA VAL A 118 -23.22 5.94 -8.81
C VAL A 118 -24.36 6.42 -7.92
N LEU A 119 -24.06 6.76 -6.67
CA LEU A 119 -25.00 7.35 -5.72
C LEU A 119 -24.97 8.89 -5.75
N GLU A 120 -24.35 9.48 -6.78
CA GLU A 120 -24.28 10.94 -7.00
C GLU A 120 -25.20 11.40 -8.14
N VAL A 121 -26.51 11.13 -8.03
CA VAL A 121 -27.54 11.91 -8.76
C VAL A 121 -28.56 12.56 -7.81
N GLN A 122 -28.50 12.33 -6.49
CA GLN A 122 -29.50 12.89 -5.58
C GLN A 122 -28.90 13.33 -4.24
N GLY A 123 -28.80 14.65 -4.04
CA GLY A 123 -28.51 15.24 -2.73
C GLY A 123 -27.43 16.33 -2.72
N ARG A 124 -27.45 17.26 -3.67
CA ARG A 124 -27.07 18.65 -3.38
C ARG A 124 -28.33 19.39 -2.93
#